data_AF-A0A3N5PR86-F1
#
_entry.id   AF-A0A3N5PR86-F1
#
_cell.length_a   1.000
_cell.length_b   1.000
_cell.length_c   1.000
_cell.angle_alpha   90.00
_cell.angle_beta   90.00
_cell.angle_gamma   90.00
#
_symmetry.space_group_name_H-M   'P 1'
#
loop_
_entity.id
_entity.type
_entity.pdbx_description
1 polymer ?
#
loop_
_entity_poly.entity_id
_entity_poly.type
_entity_poly.pdbx_seq_one_letter_code
_entity_poly.pdbx_strand_id
1 'polypeptide(L)'
;SKVDRSACYMARYIAKNIVAAKLAKICEVQLSYAIGVAEPISVLVSCEGTAVVDECALAEAVRKVFPLKPQAIIAHLNLKRPIYCETAHDGHFGREGKAFTWEQTDMVKPLRKALGL
;
A
#
# COMPACT_ATOMS: atom_id res chain seq x y z
N SER A 1 11.86 -4.41 -9.56
CA SER A 1 11.01 -5.05 -10.57
C SER A 1 10.30 -6.29 -10.04
N LYS A 2 10.91 -7.04 -9.10
CA LYS A 2 10.27 -8.23 -8.50
C LYS A 2 9.12 -7.80 -7.58
N VAL A 3 7.91 -8.25 -7.91
CA VAL A 3 6.68 -7.85 -7.21
C VAL A 3 6.64 -8.35 -5.77
N ASP A 4 7.29 -9.48 -5.47
CA ASP A 4 7.39 -10.02 -4.11
C ASP A 4 7.89 -9.00 -3.09
N ARG A 5 8.78 -8.09 -3.49
CA ARG A 5 9.22 -6.99 -2.62
C ARG A 5 8.36 -5.74 -2.82
N SER A 6 8.24 -5.27 -4.06
CA SER A 6 7.62 -3.96 -4.31
C SER A 6 6.12 -3.94 -4.01
N ALA A 7 5.39 -5.01 -4.34
CA ALA A 7 3.97 -5.11 -4.04
C ALA A 7 3.72 -5.32 -2.54
N CYS A 8 4.56 -6.08 -1.82
CA CYS A 8 4.47 -6.17 -0.37
C CYS A 8 4.68 -4.82 0.32
N TYR A 9 5.65 -4.02 -0.14
CA TYR A 9 5.84 -2.66 0.36
C TYR A 9 4.65 -1.76 0.03
N MET A 10 4.08 -1.86 -1.17
CA MET A 10 2.88 -1.12 -1.53
C MET A 10 1.66 -1.54 -0.69
N ALA A 11 1.47 -2.84 -0.44
CA ALA A 11 0.39 -3.34 0.41
C ALA A 11 0.50 -2.81 1.84
N ARG A 12 1.72 -2.81 2.42
CA ARG A 12 2.00 -2.18 3.72
C ARG A 12 1.64 -0.70 3.70
N TYR A 13 2.09 0.03 2.68
CA TYR A 13 1.85 1.46 2.53
C TYR A 13 0.35 1.77 2.47
N ILE A 14 -0.41 1.01 1.69
CA ILE A 14 -1.87 1.11 1.59
C ILE A 14 -2.52 0.86 2.95
N ALA A 15 -2.24 -0.29 3.58
CA ALA A 15 -2.83 -0.65 4.87
C ALA A 15 -2.54 0.40 5.95
N LYS A 16 -1.30 0.87 6.03
CA LYS A 16 -0.89 1.91 6.98
C LYS A 16 -1.63 3.23 6.73
N ASN A 17 -1.81 3.63 5.47
CA ASN A 17 -2.56 4.83 5.11
C ASN A 17 -4.06 4.71 5.43
N ILE A 18 -4.67 3.53 5.22
CA ILE A 18 -6.07 3.27 5.58
C ILE A 18 -6.29 3.44 7.09
N VAL A 19 -5.43 2.82 7.91
CA VAL A 19 -5.51 2.93 9.37
C VAL A 19 -5.22 4.37 9.84
N ALA A 20 -4.18 5.02 9.28
CA ALA A 20 -3.86 6.41 9.60
C ALA A 20 -4.98 7.40 9.21
N ALA A 21 -5.73 7.10 8.15
CA ALA A 21 -6.91 7.86 7.73
C ALA A 21 -8.14 7.66 8.63
N LYS A 22 -8.02 6.79 9.65
CA LYS A 22 -9.10 6.37 10.55
C LYS A 22 -10.26 5.72 9.80
N LEU A 23 -9.96 5.02 8.70
CA LEU A 23 -10.96 4.29 7.91
C LEU A 23 -11.17 2.86 8.41
N ALA A 24 -10.21 2.35 9.19
CA ALA A 24 -10.30 1.08 9.91
C ALA A 24 -9.35 1.08 11.11
N LYS A 25 -9.52 0.14 12.05
CA LYS A 25 -8.54 -0.10 13.14
C LYS A 25 -7.51 -1.16 12.74
N ILE A 26 -7.93 -2.14 11.97
CA ILE A 26 -7.13 -3.23 11.41
C ILE A 26 -7.37 -3.24 9.91
N CYS A 27 -6.32 -3.48 9.11
CA CYS A 27 -6.45 -3.57 7.67
C CYS A 27 -5.42 -4.56 7.10
N GLU A 28 -5.93 -5.53 6.36
CA GLU A 28 -5.18 -6.44 5.50
C GLU A 28 -5.40 -6.06 4.04
N VAL A 29 -4.32 -6.07 3.26
CA VAL A 29 -4.34 -5.78 1.82
C VAL A 29 -3.67 -6.92 1.07
N GLN A 30 -4.36 -7.48 0.10
CA GLN A 30 -3.82 -8.52 -0.79
C GLN A 30 -3.73 -7.99 -2.22
N LEU A 31 -2.57 -8.18 -2.84
CA LEU A 31 -2.31 -7.86 -4.24
C LEU A 31 -1.83 -9.13 -4.95
N SER A 32 -2.39 -9.43 -6.12
CA SER A 32 -1.94 -10.55 -6.96
C SER A 32 -1.62 -10.09 -8.39
N TYR A 33 -0.63 -10.73 -9.01
CA TYR A 33 -0.15 -10.41 -10.34
C TYR A 33 0.08 -11.69 -11.15
N ALA A 34 -0.19 -11.64 -12.45
CA ALA A 34 0.24 -12.66 -13.39
C ALA A 34 1.55 -12.23 -14.07
N ILE A 35 2.42 -13.18 -14.38
CA ILE A 35 3.68 -12.90 -15.08
C ILE A 35 3.38 -12.23 -16.42
N GLY A 36 4.03 -11.09 -16.69
CA GLY A 36 3.84 -10.33 -17.93
C GLY A 36 2.65 -9.37 -17.94
N VAL A 37 1.82 -9.36 -16.89
CA VAL A 37 0.67 -8.45 -16.76
C VAL A 37 1.02 -7.32 -15.80
N ALA A 38 0.86 -6.08 -16.24
CA ALA A 38 1.21 -4.90 -15.44
C ALA A 38 0.15 -4.57 -14.39
N GLU A 39 -1.12 -4.76 -14.71
CA GLU A 39 -2.22 -4.55 -13.76
C GLU A 39 -2.30 -5.71 -12.75
N PRO A 40 -2.69 -5.46 -11.49
CA PRO A 40 -2.99 -6.53 -10.56
C PRO A 40 -4.22 -7.32 -11.02
N ILE A 41 -4.19 -8.64 -10.86
CA ILE A 41 -5.35 -9.51 -11.11
C ILE A 41 -6.39 -9.30 -10.01
N SER A 42 -5.95 -9.12 -8.77
CA SER A 42 -6.83 -8.81 -7.65
C SER A 42 -6.24 -7.77 -6.70
N VAL A 43 -7.13 -6.97 -6.12
CA VAL A 43 -6.90 -6.05 -5.01
C VAL A 43 -8.01 -6.33 -4.00
N LEU A 44 -7.64 -6.88 -2.85
CA LEU A 44 -8.55 -7.17 -1.74
C LEU A 44 -8.17 -6.27 -0.57
N VAL A 45 -9.18 -5.76 0.13
CA VAL A 45 -9.03 -5.07 1.41
C VAL A 45 -9.97 -5.74 2.40
N SER A 46 -9.43 -6.28 3.50
CA SER A 46 -10.19 -6.74 4.66
C SER A 46 -9.85 -5.86 5.85
N CYS A 47 -10.84 -5.43 6.61
CA CYS A 47 -10.64 -4.62 7.82
C CYS A 47 -11.06 -5.37 9.09
N GLU A 48 -11.29 -6.68 9.02
CA GLU A 48 -11.65 -7.55 10.15
C GLU A 48 -12.83 -6.99 10.96
N GLY A 49 -13.85 -6.46 10.27
CA GLY A 49 -15.05 -5.87 10.90
C GLY A 49 -14.83 -4.49 11.55
N THR A 50 -13.67 -3.87 11.36
CA THR A 50 -13.35 -2.54 11.93
C THR A 50 -13.48 -1.38 10.94
N ALA A 51 -13.97 -1.65 9.73
CA ALA A 51 -14.14 -0.64 8.70
C ALA A 51 -15.17 0.43 9.11
N VAL A 52 -14.87 1.69 8.80
CA VAL A 52 -15.77 2.84 8.97
C VAL A 52 -16.60 3.07 7.71
N VAL A 53 -16.16 2.51 6.57
CA VAL A 53 -16.83 2.54 5.28
C VAL A 53 -16.95 1.11 4.72
N ASP A 54 -17.77 0.93 3.69
CA ASP A 54 -17.84 -0.34 2.97
C ASP A 54 -16.48 -0.76 2.42
N GLU A 55 -16.10 -2.03 2.61
CA GLU A 55 -14.80 -2.56 2.20
C GLU A 55 -14.66 -2.65 0.68
N CYS A 56 -15.75 -2.87 -0.06
CA CYS A 56 -15.71 -2.81 -1.53
C CYS A 56 -15.43 -1.38 -2.00
N ALA A 57 -16.09 -0.38 -1.41
CA ALA A 57 -15.79 1.03 -1.68
C ALA A 57 -14.35 1.40 -1.32
N LEU A 58 -13.81 0.85 -0.23
CA LEU A 58 -12.42 1.04 0.17
C LEU A 58 -11.44 0.41 -0.84
N ALA A 59 -11.70 -0.81 -1.31
CA ALA A 59 -10.89 -1.47 -2.34
C ALA A 59 -10.91 -0.68 -3.66
N GLU A 60 -12.06 -0.13 -4.05
CA GLU A 60 -12.18 0.75 -5.22
C GLU A 60 -11.44 2.07 -5.04
N ALA A 61 -11.50 2.66 -3.85
CA ALA A 61 -10.70 3.85 -3.53
C ALA A 61 -9.20 3.54 -3.63
N VAL A 62 -8.75 2.38 -3.14
CA VAL A 62 -7.35 1.94 -3.26
C VAL A 62 -6.92 1.86 -4.72
N ARG A 63 -7.72 1.21 -5.59
CA ARG A 63 -7.43 1.12 -7.03
C ARG A 63 -7.30 2.49 -7.71
N LYS A 64 -8.09 3.49 -7.27
CA LYS A 64 -8.08 4.85 -7.84
C LYS A 64 -6.92 5.70 -7.32
N VAL A 65 -6.56 5.53 -6.05
CA VAL A 65 -5.64 6.43 -5.34
C VAL A 65 -4.19 5.96 -5.46
N PHE A 66 -3.93 4.65 -5.44
CA PHE A 66 -2.57 4.11 -5.42
C PHE A 66 -2.14 3.57 -6.78
N PRO A 67 -0.88 3.80 -7.19
CA PRO A 67 -0.33 3.18 -8.38
C PRO A 67 0.00 1.71 -8.11
N LEU A 68 -0.70 0.78 -8.76
CA LEU A 68 -0.51 -0.65 -8.53
C LEU A 68 0.31 -1.37 -9.62
N LYS A 69 0.69 -0.69 -10.70
CA LYS A 69 1.61 -1.24 -11.71
C LYS A 69 3.02 -1.35 -11.15
N PRO A 70 3.78 -2.45 -11.38
CA PRO A 70 5.12 -2.63 -10.82
C PRO A 70 6.08 -1.45 -11.03
N GLN A 71 6.09 -0.87 -12.24
CA GLN A 71 6.91 0.31 -12.53
C GLN A 71 6.44 1.57 -11.80
N ALA A 72 5.14 1.75 -11.67
CA ALA A 72 4.55 2.90 -11.00
C ALA A 72 4.76 2.80 -9.48
N ILE A 73 4.68 1.60 -8.88
CA ILE A 73 5.05 1.34 -7.49
C ILE A 73 6.50 1.76 -7.23
N ILE A 74 7.43 1.33 -8.11
CA ILE A 74 8.85 1.64 -7.99
C ILE A 74 9.10 3.15 -8.03
N ALA A 75 8.41 3.87 -8.92
CA ALA A 75 8.51 5.33 -9.03
C ALA A 75 7.92 6.03 -7.80
N HIS A 76 6.70 5.65 -7.41
CA HIS A 76 5.96 6.25 -6.31
C HIS A 76 6.68 6.11 -4.97
N LEU A 77 7.16 4.91 -4.66
CA LEU A 77 7.92 4.65 -3.43
C LEU A 77 9.43 4.96 -3.58
N ASN A 78 9.88 5.50 -4.71
CA ASN A 78 11.28 5.83 -4.98
C ASN A 78 12.25 4.66 -4.64
N LEU A 79 11.97 3.48 -5.21
CA LEU A 79 12.65 2.22 -4.86
C LEU A 79 13.96 1.99 -5.61
N LYS A 80 14.28 2.77 -6.65
CA LYS A 80 15.55 2.66 -7.40
C LYS A 80 16.68 3.41 -6.69
N ARG A 81 16.97 3.02 -5.45
CA ARG A 81 18.01 3.60 -4.60
C ARG A 81 18.68 2.53 -3.74
N PRO A 82 19.92 2.74 -3.27
CA PRO A 82 20.62 1.79 -2.40
C PRO A 82 20.12 1.88 -0.93
N ILE A 83 18.85 1.53 -0.69
CA ILE A 83 18.17 1.68 0.61
C ILE A 83 17.92 0.35 1.34
N TYR A 84 18.22 -0.79 0.70
CA TYR A 84 17.74 -2.09 1.17
C TYR A 84 18.59 -2.71 2.30
N CYS A 85 19.83 -2.27 2.51
CA CYS A 85 20.69 -2.82 3.56
C CYS A 85 20.09 -2.60 4.96
N GLU A 86 19.53 -1.41 5.22
CA GLU A 86 18.86 -1.10 6.49
C GLU A 86 17.63 -1.99 6.75
N THR A 87 17.04 -2.55 5.69
CA THR A 87 15.84 -3.41 5.77
C THR A 87 16.16 -4.87 6.07
N ALA A 88 17.44 -5.28 6.01
CA ALA A 88 17.86 -6.68 6.15
C ALA A 88 17.95 -7.17 7.60
N HIS A 89 17.79 -6.27 8.57
CA HIS A 89 17.72 -6.56 10.00
C HIS A 89 16.53 -5.83 10.63
N ASP A 90 16.07 -6.30 11.78
CA ASP A 90 14.99 -5.69 12.58
C ASP A 90 13.67 -5.46 11.84
N GLY A 91 13.44 -6.18 10.74
CA GLY A 91 12.22 -6.15 9.96
C GLY A 91 12.13 -5.00 8.94
N HIS A 92 11.30 -5.23 7.92
CA HIS A 92 11.04 -4.29 6.82
C HIS A 92 9.98 -3.23 7.15
N PHE A 93 9.14 -3.47 8.17
CA PHE A 93 7.94 -2.70 8.46
C PHE A 93 7.94 -2.18 9.89
N GLY A 94 7.21 -1.08 10.12
CA GLY A 94 7.07 -0.46 11.45
C GLY A 94 8.24 0.43 11.87
N ARG A 95 9.20 0.67 10.97
CA ARG A 95 10.36 1.54 11.19
C ARG A 95 10.27 2.78 10.34
N GLU A 96 10.58 3.94 10.91
CA GLU A 96 10.56 5.21 10.19
C GLU A 96 11.95 5.62 9.70
N GLY A 97 12.03 6.32 8.57
CA GLY A 97 13.29 6.81 8.03
C GLY A 97 13.26 7.03 6.52
N LYS A 98 14.32 7.63 5.98
CA LYS A 98 14.43 7.98 4.54
C LYS A 98 14.50 6.74 3.62
N ALA A 99 14.86 5.58 4.18
CA ALA A 99 14.87 4.30 3.47
C ALA A 99 13.48 3.65 3.36
N PHE A 100 12.56 3.94 4.29
CA PHE A 100 11.27 3.25 4.43
C PHE A 100 10.12 4.12 3.89
N THR A 101 10.15 4.43 2.60
CA THR A 101 9.11 5.27 1.96
C THR A 101 7.71 4.67 2.07
N TRP A 102 7.59 3.34 2.14
CA TRP A 102 6.32 2.63 2.36
C TRP A 102 5.75 2.76 3.78
N GLU A 103 6.46 3.41 4.69
CA GLU A 103 5.97 3.71 6.04
C GLU A 103 5.38 5.12 6.16
N GLN A 104 5.36 5.90 5.07
CA GLN A 104 4.73 7.22 5.06
C GLN A 104 3.19 7.10 5.04
N THR A 105 2.51 8.10 5.58
CA THR A 105 1.04 8.18 5.65
C THR A 105 0.50 9.41 4.91
N ASP A 106 1.11 9.73 3.79
CA ASP A 106 0.83 10.91 2.96
C ASP A 106 -0.40 10.75 2.06
N MET A 107 -0.92 9.53 1.90
CA MET A 107 -2.12 9.23 1.10
C MET A 107 -3.43 9.29 1.92
N VAL A 108 -3.37 9.69 3.19
CA VAL A 108 -4.56 9.87 4.04
C VAL A 108 -5.57 10.83 3.42
N LYS A 109 -5.13 12.02 2.98
CA LYS A 109 -6.03 13.02 2.38
C LYS A 109 -6.62 12.54 1.03
N PRO A 110 -5.80 12.04 0.07
CA PRO A 110 -6.32 11.43 -1.16
C PRO A 110 -7.34 10.31 -0.92
N LEU A 111 -7.09 9.41 0.04
CA LEU A 111 -7.98 8.31 0.39
C LEU A 111 -9.35 8.82 0.87
N ARG A 112 -9.35 9.71 1.86
CA ARG A 112 -10.60 10.28 2.38
C ARG A 112 -11.39 11.00 1.30
N LYS A 113 -10.71 11.80 0.48
CA LYS A 113 -11.32 12.48 -0.67
C LYS A 113 -11.96 11.51 -1.66
N ALA A 114 -11.31 10.38 -1.97
CA ALA A 114 -11.85 9.37 -2.88
C ALA A 114 -13.12 8.69 -2.36
N LEU A 115 -13.32 8.70 -1.04
CA LEU A 115 -14.50 8.18 -0.34
C LEU A 115 -15.54 9.27 -0.01
N GLY A 116 -15.28 10.53 -0.35
CA GLY A 116 -16.17 11.66 -0.02
C GLY A 116 -16.15 12.09 1.45
N LEU A 117 -15.03 11.83 2.17
CA LEU A 117 -14.84 12.08 3.60
C LEU A 117 -13.80 13.17 3.93
#